data_AF-A0A2W6T6R4-F1
#
_entry.id   AF-A0A2W6T6R4-F1
#
_cell.length_a   1.000
_cell.length_b   1.000
_cell.length_c   1.000
_cell.angle_alpha   90.00
_cell.angle_beta   90.00
_cell.angle_gamma   90.00
#
_symmetry.space_group_name_H-M   'P 1'
#
loop_
_entity.id
_entity.type
_entity.pdbx_description
1 polymer ?
#
loop_
_entity_poly.entity_id
_entity_poly.type
_entity_poly.pdbx_seq_one_letter_code
_entity_poly.pdbx_strand_id
1 'polypeptide(L)'
;MKRVVISLLAMSVSTALMAAPPKFDGARISADVRELASDAYEGRSPATAGEEKTIAFLSKQFAAAGMQPGGDLQDGKRLWTQAVPLLKGDIVGKPVLSLSSQGKPQTLTQGQEIAVRAAMNGASAVDISNAPLVFLGYGVKAPERNWDDFKGVDLKGKIAVVLI
;
A
#
# COMPACT_ATOMS: atom_id res chain seq x y z
N MET A 1 44.03 39.06 27.89
CA MET A 1 43.47 39.49 26.58
C MET A 1 43.82 38.57 25.39
N LYS A 2 44.35 37.34 25.59
CA LYS A 2 44.67 36.40 24.48
C LYS A 2 43.82 35.12 24.46
N ARG A 3 42.83 34.98 25.34
CA ARG A 3 41.96 33.77 25.46
C ARG A 3 40.52 33.96 24.97
N VAL A 4 40.14 35.18 24.59
CA VAL A 4 38.77 35.48 24.11
C VAL A 4 38.65 35.31 22.58
N VAL A 5 39.78 35.30 21.85
CA VAL A 5 39.78 35.24 20.38
C VAL A 5 39.60 33.83 19.83
N ILE A 6 39.86 32.78 20.61
CA ILE A 6 39.73 31.38 20.15
C ILE A 6 38.25 30.93 20.16
N SER A 7 37.42 31.46 21.06
CA SER A 7 35.99 31.12 21.12
C SER A 7 35.15 31.74 19.98
N LEU A 8 35.63 32.83 19.36
CA LEU A 8 34.94 33.46 18.24
C LEU A 8 35.23 32.81 16.88
N LEU A 9 36.29 32.01 16.76
CA LEU A 9 36.60 31.29 15.52
C LEU A 9 35.88 29.93 15.42
N ALA A 10 35.43 29.38 16.54
CA ALA A 10 34.67 28.12 16.57
C ALA A 10 33.18 28.28 16.21
N MET A 11 32.62 29.50 16.30
CA MET A 11 31.23 29.78 15.90
C MET A 11 31.06 30.11 14.42
N SER A 12 32.15 30.39 13.69
CA SER A 12 32.09 30.76 12.27
C SER A 12 32.02 29.58 11.31
N VAL A 13 32.18 28.35 11.82
CA VAL A 13 32.08 27.10 11.02
C VAL A 13 30.66 26.52 11.05
N SER A 14 29.68 27.21 11.63
CA SER A 14 28.28 26.74 11.68
C SER A 14 27.39 27.21 10.54
N THR A 15 27.83 28.15 9.69
CA THR A 15 27.01 28.65 8.57
C THR A 15 27.35 28.04 7.21
N ALA A 16 28.46 27.32 7.07
CA ALA A 16 28.86 26.68 5.81
C ALA A 16 28.33 25.25 5.62
N LEU A 17 27.73 24.65 6.66
CA LEU A 17 26.76 23.55 6.48
C LEU A 17 25.39 24.13 6.09
N MET A 18 25.37 25.10 5.17
CA MET A 18 24.18 25.25 4.33
C MET A 18 24.03 23.92 3.62
N ALA A 19 23.04 23.13 4.03
CA ALA A 19 22.66 21.92 3.34
C ALA A 19 22.61 22.23 1.84
N ALA A 20 23.58 21.68 1.09
CA ALA A 20 23.60 21.83 -0.34
C ALA A 20 22.20 21.47 -0.85
N PRO A 21 21.63 22.23 -1.81
CA PRO A 21 20.30 21.94 -2.32
C PRO A 21 20.27 20.45 -2.72
N PRO A 22 19.23 19.71 -2.31
CA PRO A 22 19.17 18.28 -2.58
C PRO A 22 19.35 18.05 -4.08
N LYS A 23 20.40 17.28 -4.42
CA LYS A 23 20.66 16.92 -5.81
C LYS A 23 19.72 15.78 -6.17
N PHE A 24 18.73 16.09 -7.01
CA PHE A 24 17.87 15.07 -7.60
C PHE A 24 18.58 14.45 -8.79
N ASP A 25 18.69 13.12 -8.77
CA ASP A 25 19.29 12.34 -9.84
C ASP A 25 18.23 11.40 -10.42
N GLY A 26 17.75 11.72 -11.62
CA GLY A 26 16.75 10.92 -12.33
C GLY A 26 17.26 9.53 -12.70
N ALA A 27 18.56 9.37 -12.95
CA ALA A 27 19.14 8.06 -13.26
C ALA A 27 19.13 7.16 -12.01
N ARG A 28 19.44 7.71 -10.83
CA ARG A 28 19.32 7.00 -9.56
C ARG A 28 17.89 6.56 -9.29
N ILE A 29 16.91 7.47 -9.41
CA ILE A 29 15.49 7.13 -9.20
C ILE A 29 15.06 6.01 -10.16
N SER A 30 15.46 6.11 -11.43
CA SER A 30 15.15 5.10 -12.44
C SER A 30 15.79 3.74 -12.10
N ALA A 31 17.00 3.71 -11.56
CA ALA A 31 17.66 2.48 -11.10
C ALA A 31 16.92 1.84 -9.91
N ASP A 32 16.56 2.64 -8.90
CA ASP A 32 15.82 2.16 -7.72
C ASP A 32 14.46 1.56 -8.12
N VAL A 33 13.75 2.19 -9.06
CA VAL A 33 12.47 1.67 -9.60
C VAL A 33 12.68 0.36 -10.35
N ARG A 34 13.71 0.26 -11.21
CA ARG A 34 14.01 -0.99 -11.95
C ARG A 34 14.33 -2.14 -11.01
N GLU A 35 15.10 -1.89 -9.97
CA GLU A 35 15.43 -2.90 -8.96
C GLU A 35 14.16 -3.41 -8.26
N LEU A 36 13.39 -2.51 -7.66
CA LEU A 36 12.18 -2.87 -6.90
C LEU A 36 11.08 -3.50 -7.77
N ALA A 37 11.05 -3.22 -9.07
CA ALA A 37 10.10 -3.78 -10.03
C ALA A 37 10.63 -5.01 -10.77
N SER A 38 11.84 -5.48 -10.45
CA SER A 38 12.43 -6.63 -11.12
C SER A 38 11.74 -7.93 -10.73
N ASP A 39 11.82 -8.93 -11.63
CA ASP A 39 11.30 -10.28 -11.40
C ASP A 39 11.85 -10.91 -10.12
N ALA A 40 13.05 -10.51 -9.67
CA ALA A 40 13.64 -10.99 -8.44
C ALA A 40 12.79 -10.69 -7.20
N TYR A 41 11.89 -9.70 -7.24
CA TYR A 41 11.00 -9.37 -6.11
C TYR A 41 9.66 -10.11 -6.21
N GLU A 42 9.23 -10.53 -7.41
CA GLU A 42 7.93 -11.19 -7.67
C GLU A 42 6.71 -10.39 -7.15
N GLY A 43 6.90 -9.09 -6.91
CA GLY A 43 5.94 -8.23 -6.20
C GLY A 43 6.50 -7.69 -4.88
N ARG A 44 5.68 -6.90 -4.16
CA ARG A 44 6.08 -6.27 -2.89
C ARG A 44 4.94 -6.26 -1.86
N SER A 45 4.05 -7.25 -1.98
CA SER A 45 2.91 -7.38 -1.07
C SER A 45 3.39 -7.81 0.33
N PRO A 46 2.74 -7.37 1.40
CA PRO A 46 3.05 -7.84 2.75
C PRO A 46 2.94 -9.36 2.89
N ALA A 47 3.72 -9.95 3.80
CA ALA A 47 3.82 -11.39 4.06
C ALA A 47 4.22 -12.21 2.82
N THR A 48 5.10 -11.67 1.97
CA THR A 48 5.67 -12.37 0.80
C THR A 48 7.20 -12.30 0.82
N ALA A 49 7.88 -13.18 0.08
CA ALA A 49 9.34 -13.11 -0.09
C ALA A 49 9.81 -11.78 -0.71
N GLY A 50 8.95 -11.13 -1.53
CA GLY A 50 9.23 -9.82 -2.10
C GLY A 50 9.26 -8.69 -1.06
N GLU A 51 8.47 -8.80 0.02
CA GLU A 51 8.52 -7.86 1.14
C GLU A 51 9.88 -7.90 1.85
N GLU A 52 10.39 -9.10 2.16
CA GLU A 52 11.69 -9.25 2.84
C GLU A 52 12.82 -8.58 2.05
N LYS A 53 12.85 -8.81 0.73
CA LYS A 53 13.81 -8.17 -0.19
C LYS A 53 13.63 -6.65 -0.21
N THR A 54 12.39 -6.18 -0.24
CA THR A 54 12.07 -4.75 -0.22
C THR A 54 12.52 -4.08 1.07
N ILE A 55 12.25 -4.69 2.22
CA ILE A 55 12.69 -4.17 3.54
C ILE A 55 14.22 -4.08 3.58
N ALA A 56 14.93 -5.13 3.12
CA ALA A 56 16.39 -5.12 3.07
C ALA A 56 16.93 -4.01 2.16
N PHE A 57 16.37 -3.85 0.96
CA PHE A 57 16.73 -2.79 0.02
C PHE A 57 16.53 -1.41 0.64
N LEU A 58 15.33 -1.12 1.18
CA LEU A 58 15.02 0.19 1.77
C LEU A 58 15.88 0.50 3.00
N SER A 59 16.08 -0.48 3.88
CA SER A 59 16.94 -0.31 5.07
C SER A 59 18.38 0.03 4.67
N LYS A 60 18.91 -0.62 3.63
CA LYS A 60 20.23 -0.32 3.07
C LYS A 60 20.29 1.09 2.47
N GLN A 61 19.29 1.50 1.68
CA GLN A 61 19.25 2.84 1.09
C GLN A 61 19.15 3.93 2.16
N PHE A 62 18.38 3.68 3.23
CA PHE A 62 18.25 4.58 4.38
C PHE A 62 19.54 4.72 5.18
N ALA A 63 20.22 3.60 5.46
CA ALA A 63 21.53 3.63 6.08
C ALA A 63 22.55 4.39 5.22
N ALA A 64 22.57 4.17 3.91
CA ALA A 64 23.44 4.88 2.97
C ALA A 64 23.15 6.39 2.89
N ALA A 65 21.92 6.79 3.18
CA ALA A 65 21.53 8.19 3.31
C ALA A 65 21.87 8.82 4.67
N GLY A 66 22.49 8.06 5.60
CA GLY A 66 22.89 8.53 6.92
C GLY A 66 21.78 8.48 7.98
N MET A 67 20.64 7.86 7.68
CA MET A 67 19.56 7.71 8.66
C MET A 67 19.89 6.62 9.68
N GLN A 68 19.21 6.69 10.82
CA GLN A 68 19.29 5.70 11.90
C GLN A 68 17.97 4.92 11.99
N PRO A 69 17.99 3.66 12.43
CA PRO A 69 16.77 2.89 12.65
C PRO A 69 15.90 3.54 13.73
N GLY A 70 14.59 3.57 13.50
CA GLY A 70 13.60 4.20 14.39
C GLY A 70 12.41 3.31 14.79
N GLY A 71 12.44 2.03 14.41
CA GLY A 71 11.37 1.07 14.64
C GLY A 71 11.36 0.50 16.06
N ASP A 72 10.94 -0.77 16.18
CA ASP A 72 10.79 -1.44 17.47
C ASP A 72 12.13 -1.54 18.22
N LEU A 73 12.06 -1.61 19.55
CA LEU A 73 13.23 -1.75 20.41
C LEU A 73 13.47 -3.24 20.70
N GLN A 74 14.64 -3.76 20.31
CA GLN A 74 15.08 -5.11 20.61
C GLN A 74 16.47 -5.05 21.23
N ASP A 75 16.63 -5.61 22.44
CA ASP A 75 17.90 -5.63 23.19
C ASP A 75 18.59 -4.26 23.29
N GLY A 76 17.80 -3.21 23.52
CA GLY A 76 18.28 -1.82 23.64
C GLY A 76 18.66 -1.14 22.32
N LYS A 77 18.44 -1.78 21.17
CA LYS A 77 18.69 -1.23 19.83
C LYS A 77 17.40 -1.05 19.05
N ARG A 78 17.31 0.03 18.28
CA ARG A 78 16.18 0.27 17.36
C ARG A 78 16.34 -0.56 16.10
N LEU A 79 15.26 -1.19 15.67
CA LEU A 79 15.15 -1.89 14.39
C LEU A 79 14.79 -0.94 13.25
N TRP A 80 14.99 -1.37 12.01
CA TRP A 80 14.54 -0.65 10.82
C TRP A 80 13.03 -0.74 10.57
N THR A 81 12.36 -1.69 11.24
CA THR A 81 10.95 -2.00 11.06
C THR A 81 10.17 -1.82 12.35
N GLN A 82 8.87 -1.55 12.21
CA GLN A 82 7.89 -1.53 13.28
C GLN A 82 6.81 -2.56 12.98
N ALA A 83 6.46 -3.37 13.98
CA ALA A 83 5.35 -4.30 13.87
C ALA A 83 4.02 -3.54 13.80
N VAL A 84 3.21 -3.89 12.80
CA VAL A 84 1.84 -3.39 12.64
C VAL A 84 0.89 -4.58 12.47
N PRO A 85 -0.33 -4.52 13.04
CA PRO A 85 -1.29 -5.58 12.86
C PRO A 85 -1.77 -5.60 11.40
N LEU A 86 -1.72 -6.78 10.78
CA LEU A 86 -2.22 -7.01 9.43
C LEU A 86 -3.32 -8.07 9.45
N LEU A 87 -4.37 -7.84 8.68
CA LEU A 87 -5.40 -8.84 8.40
C LEU A 87 -5.12 -9.45 7.02
N LYS A 88 -5.00 -10.78 6.98
CA LYS A 88 -4.91 -11.54 5.73
C LYS A 88 -6.21 -12.31 5.53
N GLY A 89 -6.79 -12.19 4.34
CA GLY A 89 -7.90 -13.02 3.88
C GLY A 89 -7.47 -13.77 2.62
N ASP A 90 -7.60 -15.09 2.64
CA ASP A 90 -7.36 -15.96 1.50
C ASP A 90 -8.63 -16.77 1.20
N ILE A 91 -8.85 -17.09 -0.08
CA ILE A 91 -9.91 -18.04 -0.48
C ILE A 91 -9.31 -19.44 -0.41
N VAL A 92 -9.88 -20.29 0.45
CA VAL A 92 -9.50 -21.71 0.52
C VAL A 92 -10.36 -22.50 -0.45
N GLY A 93 -9.71 -23.24 -1.37
CA GLY A 93 -10.39 -24.00 -2.41
C GLY A 93 -10.81 -23.16 -3.62
N LYS A 94 -11.74 -23.68 -4.43
CA LYS A 94 -12.22 -23.01 -5.65
C LYS A 94 -13.57 -22.33 -5.37
N PRO A 95 -13.69 -21.00 -5.49
CA PRO A 95 -14.97 -20.33 -5.32
C PRO A 95 -15.92 -20.73 -6.45
N VAL A 96 -17.21 -20.85 -6.12
CA VAL A 96 -18.28 -21.08 -7.11
C VAL A 96 -18.89 -19.74 -7.43
N LEU A 97 -18.73 -19.30 -8.68
CA LEU A 97 -19.13 -17.96 -9.13
C LEU A 97 -20.03 -18.09 -10.35
N SER A 98 -21.17 -17.41 -10.32
CA SER A 98 -22.06 -17.33 -11.47
C SER A 98 -22.75 -15.97 -11.53
N LEU A 99 -23.00 -15.52 -12.75
CA LEU A 99 -23.83 -14.36 -13.06
C LEU A 99 -25.04 -14.86 -13.87
N SER A 100 -26.23 -14.37 -13.56
CA SER A 100 -27.42 -14.69 -14.34
C SER A 100 -27.97 -13.44 -15.01
N SER A 101 -28.28 -13.56 -16.31
CA SER A 101 -28.99 -12.53 -17.08
C SER A 101 -30.15 -13.18 -17.80
N GLN A 102 -31.36 -12.60 -17.65
CA GLN A 102 -32.60 -13.13 -18.25
C GLN A 102 -32.83 -14.63 -17.92
N GLY A 103 -32.48 -15.05 -16.70
CA GLY A 103 -32.63 -16.43 -16.25
C GLY A 103 -31.59 -17.41 -16.80
N LYS A 104 -30.59 -16.94 -17.55
CA LYS A 104 -29.51 -17.79 -18.08
C LYS A 104 -28.27 -17.64 -17.19
N PRO A 105 -27.91 -18.65 -16.39
CA PRO A 105 -26.71 -18.61 -15.60
C PRO A 105 -25.46 -18.79 -16.48
N GLN A 106 -24.45 -17.99 -16.22
CA GLN A 106 -23.10 -18.11 -16.75
C GLN A 106 -22.15 -18.32 -15.58
N THR A 107 -21.48 -19.47 -15.55
CA THR A 107 -20.39 -19.73 -14.60
C THR A 107 -19.19 -18.87 -14.95
N LEU A 108 -18.50 -18.34 -13.95
CA LEU A 108 -17.30 -17.53 -14.11
C LEU A 108 -16.10 -18.21 -13.43
N THR A 109 -14.95 -18.12 -14.07
CA THR A 109 -13.70 -18.70 -13.60
C THR A 109 -12.84 -17.64 -12.92
N GLN A 110 -12.50 -17.90 -11.65
CA GLN A 110 -11.68 -17.03 -10.83
C GLN A 110 -10.26 -16.86 -11.40
N GLY A 111 -9.89 -15.62 -11.68
CA GLY A 111 -8.60 -15.23 -12.25
C GLY A 111 -8.56 -15.16 -13.77
N GLN A 112 -9.64 -15.55 -14.47
CA GLN A 112 -9.73 -15.46 -15.93
C GLN A 112 -10.86 -14.52 -16.36
N GLU A 113 -12.07 -14.75 -15.85
CA GLU A 113 -13.27 -13.99 -16.24
C GLU A 113 -13.68 -13.00 -15.15
N ILE A 114 -13.35 -13.31 -13.90
CA ILE A 114 -13.61 -12.46 -12.73
C ILE A 114 -12.49 -12.64 -11.71
N ALA A 115 -12.22 -11.61 -10.91
CA ALA A 115 -11.33 -11.71 -9.76
C ALA A 115 -12.09 -11.31 -8.49
N VAL A 116 -12.49 -12.29 -7.69
CA VAL A 116 -13.03 -12.06 -6.35
C VAL A 116 -11.91 -12.08 -5.32
N ARG A 117 -12.07 -11.33 -4.22
CA ARG A 117 -11.17 -11.34 -3.07
C ARG A 117 -11.86 -12.00 -1.89
N ALA A 118 -11.07 -12.52 -0.95
CA ALA A 118 -11.60 -13.02 0.31
C ALA A 118 -12.29 -11.92 1.11
N ALA A 119 -13.28 -12.30 1.93
CA ALA A 119 -13.91 -11.36 2.84
C ALA A 119 -12.91 -10.85 3.89
N MET A 120 -12.85 -9.54 4.08
CA MET A 120 -11.95 -8.89 5.04
C MET A 120 -12.65 -8.49 6.35
N ASN A 121 -13.84 -9.04 6.61
CA ASN A 121 -14.63 -8.77 7.81
C ASN A 121 -14.58 -9.91 8.84
N GLY A 122 -13.65 -10.86 8.68
CA GLY A 122 -13.50 -12.03 9.56
C GLY A 122 -14.48 -13.19 9.28
N ALA A 123 -15.32 -13.09 8.25
CA ALA A 123 -16.19 -14.19 7.84
C ALA A 123 -15.37 -15.39 7.35
N SER A 124 -15.68 -16.58 7.85
CA SER A 124 -15.07 -17.84 7.40
C SER A 124 -15.68 -18.40 6.12
N ALA A 125 -16.85 -17.89 5.72
CA ALA A 125 -17.54 -18.25 4.49
C ALA A 125 -18.35 -17.06 3.96
N VAL A 126 -18.55 -17.02 2.64
CA VAL A 126 -19.44 -16.09 1.95
C VAL A 126 -20.41 -16.91 1.11
N ASP A 127 -21.70 -16.78 1.41
CA ASP A 127 -22.78 -17.38 0.63
C ASP A 127 -23.72 -16.28 0.17
N ILE A 128 -23.73 -16.02 -1.13
CA ILE A 128 -24.58 -15.02 -1.76
C ILE A 128 -25.32 -15.72 -2.90
N SER A 129 -26.65 -15.76 -2.78
CA SER A 129 -27.52 -16.38 -3.76
C SER A 129 -28.55 -15.37 -4.27
N ASN A 130 -28.77 -15.36 -5.59
CA ASN A 130 -29.81 -14.58 -6.27
C ASN A 130 -29.83 -13.07 -5.91
N ALA A 131 -28.67 -12.49 -5.59
CA ALA A 131 -28.56 -11.08 -5.29
C ALA A 131 -28.60 -10.24 -6.58
N PRO A 132 -29.53 -9.28 -6.71
CA PRO A 132 -29.53 -8.37 -7.85
C PRO A 132 -28.26 -7.53 -7.91
N LEU A 133 -27.76 -7.26 -9.11
CA LEU A 133 -26.69 -6.28 -9.32
C LEU A 133 -27.29 -4.89 -9.54
N VAL A 134 -26.67 -3.87 -8.95
CA VAL A 134 -27.03 -2.46 -9.15
C VAL A 134 -25.80 -1.66 -9.52
N PHE A 135 -25.84 -1.00 -10.67
CA PHE A 135 -24.75 -0.13 -11.10
C PHE A 135 -24.81 1.22 -10.36
N LEU A 136 -23.66 1.64 -9.82
CA LEU A 136 -23.51 2.81 -8.95
C LEU A 136 -22.43 3.78 -9.44
N GLY A 137 -22.14 3.85 -10.74
CA GLY A 137 -21.13 4.78 -11.24
C GLY A 137 -19.77 4.51 -10.59
N TYR A 138 -19.26 5.48 -9.83
CA TYR A 138 -17.97 5.37 -9.10
C TYR A 138 -18.15 5.02 -7.61
N GLY A 139 -19.38 4.86 -7.14
CA GLY A 139 -19.67 4.61 -5.72
C GLY A 139 -19.28 5.78 -4.83
N VAL A 140 -19.42 7.01 -5.33
CA VAL A 140 -18.97 8.22 -4.63
C VAL A 140 -20.13 8.94 -3.95
N LYS A 141 -19.88 9.42 -2.73
CA LYS A 141 -20.69 10.43 -2.07
C LYS A 141 -19.82 11.60 -1.65
N ALA A 142 -19.98 12.73 -2.33
CA ALA A 142 -19.21 13.95 -2.17
C ALA A 142 -20.15 15.19 -2.15
N PRO A 143 -20.76 15.52 -1.00
CA PRO A 143 -21.68 16.66 -0.88
C PRO A 143 -21.04 17.99 -1.29
N GLU A 144 -19.75 18.18 -1.04
CA GLU A 144 -18.97 19.36 -1.41
C GLU A 144 -18.85 19.54 -2.93
N ARG A 145 -19.16 18.49 -3.70
CA ARG A 145 -19.22 18.51 -5.18
C ARG A 145 -20.64 18.30 -5.72
N ASN A 146 -21.65 18.29 -4.84
CA ASN A 146 -23.03 17.96 -5.19
C ASN A 146 -23.15 16.61 -5.96
N TRP A 147 -22.35 15.61 -5.57
CA TRP A 147 -22.30 14.29 -6.19
C TRP A 147 -22.71 13.22 -5.18
N ASP A 148 -23.74 12.43 -5.51
CA ASP A 148 -24.10 11.23 -4.77
C ASP A 148 -24.57 10.12 -5.72
N ASP A 149 -23.71 9.13 -5.99
CA ASP A 149 -24.03 7.96 -6.82
C ASP A 149 -25.06 7.03 -6.14
N PHE A 150 -25.24 7.15 -4.82
CA PHE A 150 -26.17 6.34 -4.04
C PHE A 150 -27.58 6.95 -3.98
N LYS A 151 -27.76 8.19 -4.47
CA LYS A 151 -29.02 8.92 -4.31
C LYS A 151 -30.18 8.18 -4.99
N GLY A 152 -31.19 7.83 -4.19
CA GLY A 152 -32.39 7.15 -4.66
C GLY A 152 -32.20 5.67 -5.01
N VAL A 153 -31.06 5.08 -4.66
CA VAL A 153 -30.76 3.67 -4.92
C VAL A 153 -30.99 2.83 -3.66
N ASP A 154 -31.78 1.77 -3.77
CA ASP A 154 -31.92 0.75 -2.73
C ASP A 154 -30.88 -0.36 -2.92
N LEU A 155 -30.02 -0.55 -1.91
CA LEU A 155 -28.95 -1.55 -1.90
C LEU A 155 -29.23 -2.75 -1.00
N LYS A 156 -30.35 -2.78 -0.29
CA LYS A 156 -30.61 -3.85 0.67
C LYS A 156 -30.70 -5.21 -0.05
N GLY A 157 -29.78 -6.12 0.30
CA GLY A 157 -29.70 -7.47 -0.29
C GLY A 157 -29.21 -7.51 -1.74
N LYS A 158 -28.57 -6.44 -2.23
CA LYS A 158 -28.06 -6.32 -3.60
C LYS A 158 -26.53 -6.19 -3.61
N ILE A 159 -25.92 -6.50 -4.75
CA ILE A 159 -24.49 -6.28 -4.98
C ILE A 159 -24.33 -4.98 -5.78
N ALA A 160 -23.55 -4.06 -5.23
CA ALA A 160 -23.14 -2.84 -5.92
C ALA A 160 -22.10 -3.16 -7.00
N VAL A 161 -22.28 -2.59 -8.20
CA VAL A 161 -21.31 -2.62 -9.29
C VAL A 161 -20.82 -1.19 -9.52
N VAL A 162 -19.52 -0.98 -9.37
CA VAL A 162 -18.88 0.33 -9.52
C VAL A 162 -17.72 0.26 -10.51
N LEU A 163 -17.39 1.41 -11.08
CA LEU A 163 -16.17 1.63 -11.83
C LEU A 163 -15.04 1.97 -10.84
N ILE A 164 -13.89 1.31 -11.03
CA ILE A 164 -12.63 1.53 -10.29
C ILE A 164 -11.54 1.90 -11.27
#